data_AF-A0A447TXR0-F1
#
_entry.id   AF-A0A447TXR0-F1
#
_cell.length_a   1.000
_cell.length_b   1.000
_cell.length_c   1.000
_cell.angle_alpha   90.00
_cell.angle_beta   90.00
_cell.angle_gamma   90.00
#
_symmetry.space_group_name_H-M   'P 1'
#
loop_
_entity.id
_entity.type
_entity.pdbx_description
1 polymer ?
#
loop_
_entity_poly.entity_id
_entity_poly.type
_entity_poly.pdbx_seq_one_letter_code
_entity_poly.pdbx_strand_id
1 'polypeptide(L)'
;MRDIPPPQGDPDGPLQALIIDSWFDNYLGVVSLVRIKNGTMRKGDKIKVMSTGQTYNADRLGIFTPKQVDRTELKCGEVGWLVCAIKDILGAPVGDTLTSARNPAEKALPGFKKVKPQVYAGLFPVSSDDYESFRDALGKLSLNDASLFYEPESSSALGFGFRCGFLGLLHMEIIQERLEREYDLDLITTAPTVVYEVETTAKETIYVDSPSKLPPLNNIYELREPIAECHMLLPTSLFR
;
A
#
# COMPACT_ATOMS: atom_id res chain seq x y z
N MET A 1 9.54 26.05 19.27
CA MET A 1 9.80 24.60 19.36
C MET A 1 11.18 24.41 19.96
N ARG A 2 11.27 24.04 21.25
CA ARG A 2 12.56 23.79 21.93
C ARG A 2 12.88 22.28 22.06
N ASP A 3 11.86 21.43 21.95
CA ASP A 3 11.98 19.99 22.29
C ASP A 3 12.12 19.06 21.07
N ILE A 4 11.95 19.58 19.85
CA ILE A 4 12.11 18.78 18.62
C ILE A 4 13.54 18.97 18.10
N PRO A 5 14.35 17.90 18.03
CA PRO A 5 15.70 18.00 17.50
C PRO A 5 15.66 18.34 16.01
N PRO A 6 16.65 19.11 15.51
CA PRO A 6 16.77 19.39 14.08
C PRO A 6 17.01 18.08 13.31
N PRO A 7 16.65 18.03 12.00
CA PRO A 7 16.96 16.88 11.17
C PRO A 7 18.46 16.64 11.13
N GLN A 8 18.84 15.37 11.23
CA GLN A 8 20.23 14.92 11.11
C GLN A 8 20.42 14.26 9.75
N GLY A 9 21.55 14.54 9.12
CA GLY A 9 21.97 13.91 7.87
C GLY A 9 23.08 14.71 7.18
N ASP A 10 23.76 14.06 6.25
CA ASP A 10 24.84 14.65 5.46
C ASP A 10 24.31 15.16 4.10
N PRO A 11 24.31 16.48 3.82
CA PRO A 11 23.87 17.03 2.55
C PRO A 11 24.73 16.62 1.34
N ASP A 12 26.00 16.30 1.57
CA ASP A 12 26.98 15.92 0.53
C ASP A 12 27.09 14.40 0.34
N GLY A 13 26.43 13.63 1.22
CA GLY A 13 26.33 12.18 1.13
C GLY A 13 25.47 11.68 -0.04
N PRO A 14 25.45 10.36 -0.30
CA PRO A 14 24.55 9.78 -1.29
C PRO A 14 23.08 10.03 -0.93
N LEU A 15 22.27 10.31 -1.94
CA LEU A 15 20.85 10.61 -1.76
C LEU A 15 20.13 9.44 -1.10
N GLN A 16 19.45 9.72 0.01
CA GLN A 16 18.51 8.80 0.66
C GLN A 16 17.25 9.58 0.98
N ALA A 17 16.20 9.38 0.18
CA ALA A 17 14.88 9.93 0.43
C ALA A 17 13.90 8.82 0.79
N LEU A 18 13.18 8.98 1.89
CA LEU A 18 12.12 8.08 2.33
C LEU A 18 10.80 8.49 1.68
N ILE A 19 10.10 7.56 1.03
CA ILE A 19 8.73 7.77 0.59
C ILE A 19 7.82 7.65 1.83
N ILE A 20 7.21 8.77 2.22
CA ILE A 20 6.27 8.84 3.34
C ILE A 20 4.88 8.41 2.89
N ASP A 21 4.46 8.89 1.71
CA ASP A 21 3.15 8.66 1.16
C ASP A 21 3.20 8.81 -0.36
N SER A 22 2.23 8.24 -1.06
CA SER A 22 2.08 8.41 -2.50
C SER A 22 0.60 8.42 -2.85
N TRP A 23 0.23 9.25 -3.84
CA TRP A 23 -1.13 9.28 -4.36
C TRP A 23 -1.11 9.58 -5.86
N PHE A 24 -2.23 9.32 -6.51
CA PHE A 24 -2.39 9.60 -7.93
C PHE A 24 -3.04 10.97 -8.16
N ASP A 25 -2.43 11.77 -9.02
CA ASP A 25 -2.99 13.02 -9.54
C ASP A 25 -3.32 12.85 -11.03
N ASN A 26 -4.52 13.29 -11.44
CA ASN A 26 -5.02 13.11 -12.81
C ASN A 26 -4.17 13.80 -13.88
N TYR A 27 -3.42 14.86 -13.54
CA TYR A 27 -2.59 15.62 -14.48
C TYR A 27 -1.11 15.30 -14.33
N LEU A 28 -0.65 15.10 -13.10
CA LEU A 28 0.77 14.89 -12.79
C LEU A 28 1.18 13.41 -12.73
N GLY A 29 0.21 12.49 -12.67
CA GLY A 29 0.45 11.07 -12.42
C GLY A 29 0.73 10.81 -10.94
N VAL A 30 1.58 9.82 -10.65
CA VAL A 30 1.91 9.48 -9.26
C VAL A 30 2.77 10.59 -8.63
N VAL A 31 2.27 11.17 -7.55
CA VAL A 31 2.99 12.14 -6.72
C VAL A 31 3.44 11.43 -5.45
N SER A 32 4.73 11.47 -5.15
CA SER A 32 5.29 10.88 -3.93
C SER A 32 5.66 11.98 -2.94
N LEU A 33 5.18 11.88 -1.70
CA LEU A 33 5.67 12.66 -0.59
C LEU A 33 6.95 12.02 -0.06
N VAL A 34 8.04 12.77 -0.10
CA VAL A 34 9.38 12.29 0.24
C VAL A 34 10.00 13.12 1.35
N ARG A 35 10.76 12.45 2.21
CA ARG A 35 11.64 13.09 3.19
C ARG A 35 13.09 12.78 2.87
N ILE A 36 13.89 13.81 2.65
CA ILE A 36 15.32 13.65 2.44
C ILE A 36 15.98 13.38 3.79
N LYS A 37 16.58 12.20 3.95
CA LYS A 37 17.37 11.84 5.13
C LYS A 37 18.84 12.17 4.95
N ASN A 38 19.40 11.90 3.77
CA ASN A 38 20.77 12.24 3.39
C ASN A 38 20.80 12.69 1.93
N GLY A 39 21.85 13.45 1.59
CA GLY A 39 22.08 14.00 0.27
C GLY A 39 21.15 15.16 -0.08
N THR A 40 21.16 15.50 -1.37
CA THR A 40 20.32 16.54 -1.96
C THR A 40 19.75 16.02 -3.27
N MET A 41 18.47 16.29 -3.53
CA MET A 41 17.80 15.90 -4.77
C MET A 41 17.49 17.15 -5.60
N ARG A 42 17.90 17.17 -6.87
CA ARG A 42 17.67 18.29 -7.77
C ARG A 42 16.71 17.92 -8.90
N LYS A 43 16.04 18.93 -9.44
CA LYS A 43 15.20 18.78 -10.62
C LYS A 43 16.05 18.30 -11.80
N GLY A 44 15.59 17.25 -12.49
CA GLY A 44 16.29 16.60 -13.59
C GLY A 44 17.25 15.48 -13.18
N ASP A 45 17.43 15.22 -11.88
CA ASP A 45 18.25 14.11 -11.43
C ASP A 45 17.62 12.76 -11.79
N LYS A 46 18.49 11.79 -12.12
CA LYS A 46 18.09 10.39 -12.26
C LYS A 46 18.05 9.75 -10.88
N ILE A 47 16.86 9.39 -10.43
CA ILE A 47 16.64 8.68 -9.18
C ILE A 47 16.41 7.19 -9.46
N LYS A 48 16.66 6.37 -8.45
CA LYS A 48 16.47 4.93 -8.45
C LYS A 48 15.67 4.55 -7.21
N VAL A 49 14.60 3.79 -7.42
CA VAL A 49 13.82 3.17 -6.35
C VAL A 49 14.56 1.91 -5.91
N MET A 50 14.90 1.79 -4.61
CA MET A 50 15.74 0.70 -4.13
C MET A 50 15.03 -0.65 -4.14
N SER A 51 13.73 -0.73 -3.82
CA SER A 51 13.01 -2.02 -3.83
C SER A 51 12.78 -2.57 -5.24
N THR A 52 12.41 -1.73 -6.19
CA THR A 52 12.09 -2.17 -7.56
C THR A 52 13.30 -2.15 -8.50
N GLY A 53 14.34 -1.40 -8.14
CA GLY A 53 15.52 -1.18 -8.97
C GLY A 53 15.29 -0.29 -10.18
N GLN A 54 14.07 0.19 -10.40
CA GLN A 54 13.74 1.05 -11.54
C GLN A 54 14.31 2.45 -11.37
N THR A 55 14.61 3.09 -12.51
CA THR A 55 15.16 4.44 -12.54
C THR A 55 14.19 5.39 -13.22
N TYR A 56 14.06 6.59 -12.65
CA TYR A 56 13.17 7.65 -13.12
C TYR A 56 13.90 8.99 -13.12
N ASN A 57 13.39 9.95 -13.89
CA ASN A 57 13.85 11.33 -13.82
C ASN A 57 12.97 12.10 -12.84
N ALA A 58 13.59 12.95 -12.01
CA ALA A 58 12.88 13.89 -11.15
C ALA A 58 12.38 15.07 -11.99
N ASP A 59 11.18 14.96 -12.58
CA ASP A 59 10.65 15.97 -13.49
C ASP A 59 10.24 17.25 -12.76
N ARG A 60 9.54 17.09 -11.63
CA ARG A 60 9.18 18.20 -10.74
C ARG A 60 9.34 17.78 -9.29
N LEU A 61 9.74 18.73 -8.47
CA LEU A 61 9.82 18.56 -7.03
C LEU A 61 9.48 19.89 -6.37
N GLY A 62 9.05 19.83 -5.11
CA GLY A 62 8.69 21.02 -4.38
C GLY A 62 8.26 20.74 -2.96
N ILE A 63 7.69 21.75 -2.32
CA ILE A 63 7.19 21.68 -0.95
C ILE A 63 5.71 22.03 -0.90
N PHE A 64 5.04 21.62 0.17
CA PHE A 64 3.69 22.08 0.49
C PHE A 64 3.74 23.23 1.48
N THR A 65 3.17 24.37 1.11
CA THR A 65 3.04 25.53 2.00
C THR A 65 1.70 26.25 1.80
N PRO A 66 0.63 25.81 2.46
CA PRO A 66 -0.12 24.57 2.20
C PRO A 66 -0.48 24.32 0.71
N LYS A 67 -0.34 25.32 -0.16
CA LYS A 67 -0.41 25.11 -1.62
C LYS A 67 0.88 24.49 -2.14
N GLN A 68 0.80 23.88 -3.31
CA GLN A 68 1.94 23.27 -3.98
C GLN A 68 2.88 24.36 -4.53
N VAL A 69 4.15 24.34 -4.13
CA VAL A 69 5.18 25.28 -4.62
C VAL A 69 6.36 24.50 -5.19
N ASP A 70 6.64 24.69 -6.48
CA ASP A 70 7.81 24.11 -7.14
C ASP A 70 9.12 24.63 -6.52
N ARG A 71 10.09 23.74 -6.37
CA ARG A 71 11.47 24.07 -5.98
C ARG A 71 12.45 23.50 -7.00
N THR A 72 13.66 24.04 -6.99
CA THR A 72 14.75 23.56 -7.85
C THR A 72 15.49 22.38 -7.24
N GLU A 73 15.51 22.31 -5.91
CA GLU A 73 16.15 21.23 -5.14
C GLU A 73 15.41 21.00 -3.81
N LEU A 74 15.51 19.79 -3.30
CA LEU A 74 15.13 19.38 -1.95
C LEU A 74 16.40 18.96 -1.21
N LYS A 75 16.68 19.62 -0.08
CA LYS A 75 17.89 19.44 0.72
C LYS A 75 17.70 18.43 1.83
N CYS A 76 18.81 17.98 2.39
CA CYS A 76 18.84 17.12 3.57
C CYS A 76 17.95 17.67 4.70
N GLY A 77 17.04 16.83 5.21
CA GLY A 77 16.10 17.16 6.26
C GLY A 77 14.76 17.73 5.79
N GLU A 78 14.64 18.13 4.52
CA GLU A 78 13.39 18.68 3.98
C GLU A 78 12.37 17.59 3.66
N VAL A 79 11.10 17.96 3.76
CA VAL A 79 9.95 17.15 3.33
C VAL A 79 9.31 17.87 2.16
N GLY A 80 9.13 17.14 1.07
CA GLY A 80 8.62 17.69 -0.18
C GLY A 80 7.88 16.65 -0.99
N TRP A 81 7.26 17.09 -2.07
CA TRP A 81 6.66 16.21 -3.05
C TRP A 81 7.59 16.07 -4.25
N LEU A 82 7.47 14.92 -4.91
CA LEU A 82 8.24 14.53 -6.07
C LEU A 82 7.28 13.97 -7.11
N VAL A 83 7.39 14.48 -8.33
CA VAL A 83 6.73 13.92 -9.50
C VAL A 83 7.80 13.35 -10.41
N CYS A 84 7.68 12.06 -10.62
CA CYS A 84 8.40 11.30 -11.61
C CYS A 84 7.35 10.73 -12.56
N ALA A 85 7.68 10.55 -13.84
CA ALA A 85 6.80 9.91 -14.82
C ALA A 85 6.50 8.41 -14.53
N ILE A 86 6.17 8.09 -13.28
CA ILE A 86 5.75 6.81 -12.74
C ILE A 86 4.27 6.66 -13.06
N LYS A 87 3.93 5.59 -13.77
CA LYS A 87 2.55 5.31 -14.18
C LYS A 87 1.75 4.54 -13.13
N ASP A 88 2.44 3.84 -12.23
CA ASP A 88 1.85 2.91 -11.27
C ASP A 88 2.38 3.22 -9.87
N ILE A 89 1.48 3.35 -8.89
CA ILE A 89 1.83 3.64 -7.49
C ILE A 89 2.68 2.52 -6.88
N LEU A 90 2.56 1.28 -7.39
CA LEU A 90 3.41 0.15 -7.00
C LEU A 90 4.88 0.36 -7.40
N GLY A 91 5.17 1.30 -8.30
CA GLY A 91 6.53 1.70 -8.67
C GLY A 91 7.24 2.52 -7.59
N ALA A 92 6.48 3.16 -6.68
CA ALA A 92 6.98 3.95 -5.56
C ALA A 92 6.26 3.57 -4.25
N PRO A 93 6.52 2.36 -3.72
CA PRO A 93 5.81 1.86 -2.56
C PRO A 93 6.18 2.65 -1.29
N VAL A 94 5.17 2.89 -0.45
CA VAL A 94 5.32 3.64 0.80
C VAL A 94 6.33 2.97 1.72
N GLY A 95 7.24 3.77 2.31
CA GLY A 95 8.32 3.30 3.16
C GLY A 95 9.60 2.89 2.41
N ASP A 96 9.62 2.90 1.07
CA ASP A 96 10.82 2.60 0.30
C ASP A 96 11.78 3.79 0.23
N THR A 97 13.01 3.54 -0.20
CA THR A 97 14.09 4.52 -0.31
C THR A 97 14.38 4.86 -1.77
N LEU A 98 14.40 6.15 -2.08
CA LEU A 98 14.90 6.70 -3.33
C LEU A 98 16.36 7.11 -3.16
N THR A 99 17.18 6.74 -4.14
CA THR A 99 18.59 7.12 -4.21
C THR A 99 18.93 7.69 -5.59
N SER A 100 20.09 8.35 -5.73
CA SER A 100 20.60 8.74 -7.05
C SER A 100 20.99 7.49 -7.85
N ALA A 101 20.69 7.46 -9.15
CA ALA A 101 21.12 6.39 -10.05
C ALA A 101 22.61 6.47 -10.38
N ARG A 102 23.22 7.66 -10.30
CA ARG A 102 24.65 7.88 -10.59
C ARG A 102 25.54 7.52 -9.41
N ASN A 103 25.08 7.84 -8.20
CA ASN A 103 25.76 7.53 -6.96
C ASN A 103 24.75 6.89 -5.98
N PRO A 104 24.45 5.59 -6.14
CA PRO A 104 23.47 4.93 -5.31
C PRO A 104 23.97 4.77 -3.87
N ALA A 105 23.10 4.99 -2.89
CA ALA A 105 23.36 4.70 -1.49
C ALA A 105 23.56 3.19 -1.31
N GLU A 106 24.54 2.81 -0.48
CA GLU A 106 24.88 1.40 -0.24
C GLU A 106 23.77 0.62 0.47
N LYS A 107 22.98 1.30 1.30
CA LYS A 107 21.89 0.69 2.09
C LYS A 107 20.62 1.52 1.98
N ALA A 108 19.51 0.81 1.82
CA ALA A 108 18.18 1.39 1.96
C ALA A 108 17.93 1.77 3.42
N LEU A 109 17.02 2.72 3.64
CA LEU A 109 16.56 3.06 4.97
C LEU A 109 15.82 1.86 5.59
N PRO A 110 16.01 1.58 6.88
CA PRO A 110 15.27 0.53 7.56
C PRO A 110 13.79 0.92 7.64
N GLY A 111 12.90 -0.05 7.46
CA GLY A 111 11.45 0.14 7.65
C GLY A 111 10.59 -0.29 6.48
N PHE A 112 11.16 -0.54 5.29
CA PHE A 112 10.37 -1.06 4.18
C PHE A 112 9.93 -2.50 4.46
N LYS A 113 8.63 -2.69 4.65
CA LYS A 113 7.98 -3.99 4.65
C LYS A 113 6.75 -3.87 3.75
N LYS A 114 6.66 -4.73 2.74
CA LYS A 114 5.44 -4.84 1.95
C LYS A 114 4.33 -5.31 2.89
N VAL A 115 3.34 -4.46 3.13
CA VAL A 115 2.25 -4.78 4.02
C VAL A 115 1.42 -5.88 3.36
N LYS A 116 1.23 -6.99 4.07
CA LYS A 116 0.38 -8.08 3.61
C LYS A 116 -1.06 -7.81 4.08
N PRO A 117 -2.07 -8.04 3.24
CA PRO A 117 -3.46 -8.00 3.68
C PRO A 117 -3.69 -8.97 4.84
N GLN A 118 -4.43 -8.52 5.86
CA GLN A 118 -4.80 -9.35 7.01
C GLN A 118 -6.20 -9.95 6.85
N VAL A 119 -7.07 -9.26 6.13
CA VAL A 119 -8.47 -9.64 5.94
C VAL A 119 -8.74 -9.77 4.45
N TYR A 120 -9.44 -10.82 4.05
CA TYR A 120 -9.92 -11.02 2.69
C TYR A 120 -11.43 -11.08 2.65
N ALA A 121 -12.05 -10.50 1.65
CA ALA A 121 -13.48 -10.65 1.39
C ALA A 121 -13.73 -10.72 -0.12
N GLY A 122 -14.73 -11.51 -0.51
CA GLY A 122 -15.26 -11.50 -1.87
C GLY A 122 -16.24 -10.35 -2.04
N LEU A 123 -16.04 -9.55 -3.08
CA LEU A 123 -16.91 -8.48 -3.52
C LEU A 123 -17.52 -8.87 -4.87
N PHE A 124 -18.85 -8.92 -4.95
CA PHE A 124 -19.58 -9.31 -6.15
C PHE A 124 -20.61 -8.23 -6.49
N PRO A 125 -20.68 -7.76 -7.74
CA PRO A 125 -21.74 -6.83 -8.14
C PRO A 125 -23.09 -7.54 -8.14
N VAL A 126 -24.16 -6.81 -7.79
CA VAL A 126 -25.54 -7.34 -7.85
C VAL A 126 -25.95 -7.63 -9.30
N SER A 127 -25.53 -6.77 -10.23
CA SER A 127 -25.73 -6.94 -11.67
C SER A 127 -24.45 -7.40 -12.36
N SER A 128 -24.53 -8.40 -13.23
CA SER A 128 -23.39 -8.86 -14.03
C SER A 128 -22.88 -7.81 -15.01
N ASP A 129 -23.74 -6.86 -15.40
CA ASP A 129 -23.40 -5.80 -16.36
C ASP A 129 -22.40 -4.80 -15.76
N ASP A 130 -22.37 -4.68 -14.43
CA ASP A 130 -21.49 -3.77 -13.70
C ASP A 130 -20.09 -4.35 -13.45
N TYR A 131 -19.82 -5.59 -13.85
CA TYR A 131 -18.52 -6.24 -13.63
C TYR A 131 -17.34 -5.44 -14.25
N GLU A 132 -17.52 -4.93 -15.47
CA GLU A 132 -16.49 -4.13 -16.14
C GLU A 132 -16.27 -2.79 -15.44
N SER A 133 -17.35 -2.10 -15.07
CA SER A 133 -17.32 -0.87 -14.28
C SER A 133 -16.64 -1.09 -12.93
N PHE A 134 -16.93 -2.22 -12.27
CA PHE A 134 -16.37 -2.59 -10.99
C PHE A 134 -14.87 -2.87 -11.08
N ARG A 135 -14.43 -3.61 -12.10
CA ARG A 135 -13.00 -3.84 -12.35
C ARG A 135 -12.25 -2.52 -12.56
N ASP A 136 -12.83 -1.63 -13.34
CA ASP A 136 -12.22 -0.32 -13.64
C ASP A 136 -12.20 0.58 -12.39
N ALA A 137 -13.24 0.52 -11.55
CA ALA A 137 -13.29 1.21 -10.27
C ALA A 137 -12.22 0.70 -9.30
N LEU A 138 -12.08 -0.63 -9.13
CA LEU A 138 -11.02 -1.24 -8.33
C LEU A 138 -9.63 -0.86 -8.83
N GLY A 139 -9.42 -0.84 -10.15
CA GLY A 139 -8.17 -0.37 -10.74
C GLY A 139 -7.85 1.08 -10.38
N LYS A 140 -8.84 1.98 -10.48
CA LYS A 140 -8.69 3.40 -10.09
C LYS A 140 -8.47 3.59 -8.59
N LEU A 141 -9.13 2.81 -7.74
CA LEU A 141 -8.89 2.83 -6.30
C LEU A 141 -7.50 2.29 -5.95
N SER A 142 -7.05 1.22 -6.61
CA SER A 142 -5.72 0.65 -6.41
C SER A 142 -4.59 1.61 -6.79
N LEU A 143 -4.83 2.59 -7.67
CA LEU A 143 -3.86 3.66 -7.97
C LEU A 143 -3.65 4.61 -6.80
N ASN A 144 -4.62 4.74 -5.89
CA ASN A 144 -4.52 5.59 -4.71
C ASN A 144 -4.21 4.80 -3.45
N ASP A 145 -4.61 3.53 -3.39
CA ASP A 145 -4.39 2.65 -2.24
C ASP A 145 -3.44 1.51 -2.60
N ALA A 146 -2.17 1.66 -2.20
CA ALA A 146 -1.14 0.65 -2.42
C ALA A 146 -1.32 -0.62 -1.57
N SER A 147 -2.24 -0.62 -0.60
CA SER A 147 -2.50 -1.76 0.29
C SER A 147 -3.67 -2.63 -0.17
N LEU A 148 -4.53 -2.11 -1.05
CA LEU A 148 -5.61 -2.86 -1.66
C LEU A 148 -5.04 -3.92 -2.61
N PHE A 149 -5.36 -5.18 -2.32
CA PHE A 149 -5.09 -6.29 -3.22
C PHE A 149 -6.41 -6.80 -3.79
N TYR A 150 -6.45 -7.17 -5.06
CA TYR A 150 -7.62 -7.80 -5.64
C TYR A 150 -7.23 -8.86 -6.67
N GLU A 151 -7.95 -9.98 -6.69
CA GLU A 151 -7.84 -11.02 -7.70
C GLU A 151 -9.23 -11.40 -8.23
N PRO A 152 -9.40 -11.67 -9.53
CA PRO A 152 -10.69 -12.09 -10.08
C PRO A 152 -11.10 -13.43 -9.47
N GLU A 153 -12.33 -13.52 -8.99
CA GLU A 153 -12.91 -14.72 -8.39
C GLU A 153 -14.28 -15.00 -9.01
N SER A 154 -14.55 -16.26 -9.34
CA SER A 154 -15.86 -16.68 -9.84
C SER A 154 -16.56 -17.56 -8.80
N SER A 155 -17.80 -17.17 -8.48
CA SER A 155 -18.69 -17.91 -7.59
C SER A 155 -19.82 -18.54 -8.39
N SER A 156 -20.18 -19.78 -8.07
CA SER A 156 -21.29 -20.47 -8.70
C SER A 156 -22.65 -19.85 -8.40
N ALA A 157 -22.78 -19.16 -7.26
CA ALA A 157 -24.04 -18.53 -6.82
C ALA A 157 -24.10 -17.02 -7.10
N LEU A 158 -22.97 -16.32 -7.00
CA LEU A 158 -22.89 -14.87 -7.11
C LEU A 158 -22.31 -14.38 -8.44
N GLY A 159 -21.87 -15.29 -9.31
CA GLY A 159 -21.29 -14.92 -10.60
C GLY A 159 -19.84 -14.43 -10.50
N PHE A 160 -19.47 -13.49 -11.37
CA PHE A 160 -18.12 -12.95 -11.44
C PHE A 160 -17.94 -11.79 -10.47
N GLY A 161 -16.87 -11.83 -9.69
CA GLY A 161 -16.50 -10.76 -8.77
C GLY A 161 -15.00 -10.72 -8.54
N PHE A 162 -14.62 -10.07 -7.45
CA PHE A 162 -13.23 -9.92 -7.05
C PHE A 162 -13.06 -10.31 -5.61
N ARG A 163 -11.98 -11.05 -5.34
CA ARG A 163 -11.51 -11.30 -4.00
C ARG A 163 -10.54 -10.21 -3.62
N CYS A 164 -10.91 -9.41 -2.63
CA CYS A 164 -10.15 -8.25 -2.19
C CYS A 164 -9.47 -8.53 -0.85
N GLY A 165 -8.20 -8.14 -0.74
CA GLY A 165 -7.41 -8.15 0.49
C GLY A 165 -7.28 -6.74 1.07
N PHE A 166 -7.52 -6.62 2.37
CA PHE A 166 -7.54 -5.39 3.15
C PHE A 166 -6.60 -5.47 4.36
N LEU A 167 -6.15 -4.31 4.85
CA LEU A 167 -5.38 -4.19 6.10
C LEU A 167 -6.20 -4.53 7.36
N GLY A 168 -7.52 -4.39 7.32
CA GLY A 168 -8.42 -4.64 8.44
C GLY A 168 -9.88 -4.36 8.08
N LEU A 169 -10.78 -4.52 9.05
CA LEU A 169 -12.23 -4.37 8.84
C LEU A 169 -12.63 -2.94 8.43
N LEU A 170 -12.11 -1.92 9.11
CA LEU A 170 -12.43 -0.52 8.74
C LEU A 170 -11.93 -0.17 7.34
N HIS A 171 -10.78 -0.71 6.93
CA HIS A 171 -10.27 -0.50 5.58
C HIS A 171 -11.21 -1.10 4.53
N MET A 172 -11.76 -2.29 4.80
CA MET A 172 -12.78 -2.92 3.94
C MET A 172 -14.04 -2.04 3.85
N GLU A 173 -14.55 -1.54 4.97
CA GLU A 173 -15.74 -0.68 5.01
C GLU A 173 -15.55 0.61 4.21
N ILE A 174 -14.38 1.27 4.35
CA ILE A 174 -14.06 2.49 3.58
C ILE A 174 -14.04 2.19 2.08
N ILE A 175 -13.40 1.09 1.66
CA ILE A 175 -13.31 0.74 0.23
C ILE A 175 -14.70 0.42 -0.33
N GLN A 176 -15.52 -0.32 0.42
CA GLN A 176 -16.89 -0.61 0.03
C GLN A 176 -17.72 0.69 -0.12
N GLU A 177 -17.70 1.56 0.88
CA GLU A 177 -18.48 2.81 0.87
C GLU A 177 -18.03 3.76 -0.26
N ARG A 178 -16.73 3.79 -0.58
CA ARG A 178 -16.21 4.54 -1.72
C ARG A 178 -16.67 3.95 -3.05
N LEU A 179 -16.69 2.63 -3.20
CA LEU A 179 -17.19 1.98 -4.42
C LEU A 179 -18.68 2.27 -4.63
N GLU A 180 -19.50 2.15 -3.58
CA GLU A 180 -20.93 2.43 -3.64
C GLU A 180 -21.20 3.92 -3.95
N ARG A 181 -20.50 4.86 -3.29
CA ARG A 181 -20.78 6.29 -3.43
C ARG A 181 -20.10 6.99 -4.60
N GLU A 182 -18.82 6.67 -4.87
CA GLU A 182 -18.05 7.36 -5.92
C GLU A 182 -18.31 6.75 -7.30
N TYR A 183 -18.68 5.47 -7.37
CA TYR A 183 -18.84 4.73 -8.61
C TYR A 183 -20.26 4.20 -8.85
N ASP A 184 -21.20 4.43 -7.93
CA ASP A 184 -22.62 4.02 -8.05
C ASP A 184 -22.78 2.51 -8.29
N LEU A 185 -22.00 1.71 -7.55
CA LEU A 185 -21.96 0.25 -7.68
C LEU A 185 -22.66 -0.42 -6.51
N ASP A 186 -23.69 -1.22 -6.78
CA ASP A 186 -24.31 -2.08 -5.78
C ASP A 186 -23.52 -3.38 -5.63
N LEU A 187 -22.91 -3.58 -4.46
CA LEU A 187 -22.00 -4.68 -4.17
C LEU A 187 -22.52 -5.59 -3.05
N ILE A 188 -22.32 -6.89 -3.22
CA ILE A 188 -22.52 -7.93 -2.21
C ILE A 188 -21.16 -8.34 -1.66
N THR A 189 -20.97 -8.19 -0.36
CA THR A 189 -19.76 -8.58 0.35
C THR A 189 -19.93 -9.94 1.03
N THR A 190 -18.98 -10.86 0.85
CA THR A 190 -18.96 -12.12 1.62
C THR A 190 -18.44 -11.88 3.04
N ALA A 191 -18.64 -12.86 3.92
CA ALA A 191 -18.01 -12.83 5.23
C ALA A 191 -16.47 -12.69 5.10
N PRO A 192 -15.84 -11.79 5.87
CA PRO A 192 -14.40 -11.63 5.83
C PRO A 192 -13.69 -12.87 6.38
N THR A 193 -12.64 -13.31 5.70
CA THR A 193 -11.76 -14.42 6.10
C THR A 193 -10.36 -13.92 6.41
N VAL A 194 -9.64 -14.66 7.24
CA VAL A 194 -8.23 -14.41 7.57
C VAL A 194 -7.33 -15.42 6.86
N VAL A 195 -6.04 -15.12 6.78
CA VAL A 195 -5.04 -16.07 6.28
C VAL A 195 -4.71 -17.08 7.37
N TYR A 196 -4.95 -18.36 7.09
CA TYR A 196 -4.57 -19.47 7.96
C TYR A 196 -3.18 -19.99 7.59
N GLU A 197 -2.43 -20.42 8.59
CA GLU A 197 -1.18 -21.15 8.40
C GLU A 197 -1.48 -22.65 8.60
N VAL A 198 -1.33 -23.44 7.54
CA VAL A 198 -1.61 -24.88 7.57
C VAL A 198 -0.29 -25.64 7.43
N GLU A 199 0.03 -26.48 8.40
CA GLU A 199 1.11 -27.45 8.30
C GLU A 199 0.54 -28.76 7.74
N THR A 200 1.05 -29.17 6.59
CA THR A 200 0.63 -30.40 5.92
C THR A 200 1.27 -31.63 6.55
N THR A 201 0.72 -32.82 6.32
CA THR A 201 1.34 -34.10 6.74
C THR A 201 2.72 -34.34 6.11
N ALA A 202 3.04 -33.64 5.02
CA ALA A 202 4.37 -33.60 4.40
C ALA A 202 5.35 -32.65 5.11
N LYS A 203 4.94 -31.99 6.20
CA LYS A 203 5.68 -30.93 6.93
C LYS A 203 6.00 -29.68 6.10
N GLU A 204 5.18 -29.40 5.09
CA GLU A 204 5.20 -28.12 4.39
C GLU A 204 4.16 -27.16 4.97
N THR A 205 4.59 -25.91 5.22
CA THR A 205 3.72 -24.83 5.67
C THR A 205 3.14 -24.09 4.48
N ILE A 206 1.82 -24.06 4.37
CA ILE A 206 1.09 -23.29 3.35
C ILE A 206 0.26 -22.19 4.01
N TYR A 207 0.15 -21.05 3.33
CA TYR A 207 -0.72 -19.95 3.75
C TYR A 207 -1.99 -20.00 2.92
N VAL A 208 -3.12 -20.23 3.59
CA VAL A 208 -4.42 -20.40 2.96
C VAL A 208 -5.23 -19.13 3.20
N ASP A 209 -5.49 -18.41 2.11
CA ASP A 209 -6.38 -17.25 2.12
C ASP A 209 -7.84 -17.66 1.94
N SER A 210 -8.11 -18.62 1.05
CA SER A 210 -9.46 -19.06 0.67
C SER A 210 -9.83 -20.39 1.31
N PRO A 211 -11.02 -20.52 1.93
CA PRO A 211 -11.52 -21.81 2.44
C PRO A 211 -11.55 -22.91 1.36
N SER A 212 -11.80 -22.55 0.10
CA SER A 212 -11.83 -23.50 -1.02
C SER A 212 -10.46 -24.07 -1.39
N LYS A 213 -9.37 -23.37 -1.04
CA LYS A 213 -7.98 -23.81 -1.26
C LYS A 213 -7.44 -24.65 -0.09
N LEU A 214 -8.26 -24.89 0.95
CA LEU A 214 -7.85 -25.68 2.11
C LEU A 214 -7.63 -27.14 1.70
N PRO A 215 -6.48 -27.76 2.03
CA PRO A 215 -6.24 -29.17 1.72
C PRO A 215 -7.26 -30.09 2.43
N PRO A 216 -7.46 -31.31 1.92
CA PRO A 216 -8.35 -32.28 2.57
C PRO A 216 -7.85 -32.59 3.98
N LEU A 217 -8.78 -32.85 4.91
CA LEU A 217 -8.51 -33.05 6.34
C LEU A 217 -7.41 -34.09 6.62
N ASN A 218 -7.29 -35.13 5.80
CA ASN A 218 -6.26 -36.17 5.94
C ASN A 218 -4.83 -35.66 5.68
N ASN A 219 -4.68 -34.55 4.98
CA ASN A 219 -3.40 -33.94 4.64
C ASN A 219 -3.03 -32.79 5.59
N ILE A 220 -3.87 -32.50 6.60
CA ILE A 220 -3.64 -31.45 7.59
C ILE A 220 -3.03 -32.09 8.83
N TYR A 221 -1.83 -31.65 9.21
CA TYR A 221 -1.20 -32.02 10.47
C TYR A 221 -1.57 -31.03 11.57
N GLU A 222 -1.44 -29.73 11.29
CA GLU A 222 -1.76 -28.65 12.22
C GLU A 222 -2.39 -27.48 11.47
N LEU A 223 -3.41 -26.87 12.06
CA LEU A 223 -4.07 -25.68 11.55
C LEU A 223 -3.86 -24.54 12.56
N ARG A 224 -3.12 -23.51 12.17
CA ARG A 224 -2.83 -22.34 13.01
C ARG A 224 -3.64 -21.15 12.53
N GLU A 225 -4.34 -20.53 13.47
CA GLU A 225 -5.12 -19.32 13.24
C GLU A 225 -4.35 -18.06 13.69
N PRO A 226 -4.55 -16.91 13.02
CA PRO A 226 -3.91 -15.67 13.44
C PRO A 226 -4.55 -15.14 14.72
N ILE A 227 -3.74 -14.98 15.77
CA ILE A 227 -4.16 -14.37 17.03
C ILE A 227 -3.77 -12.89 17.04
N ALA A 228 -4.71 -12.03 17.42
CA ALA A 228 -4.50 -10.59 17.56
C ALA A 228 -4.42 -10.17 19.03
N GLU A 229 -3.48 -9.30 19.37
CA GLU A 229 -3.44 -8.63 20.67
C GLU A 229 -4.34 -7.39 20.63
N CYS A 230 -5.41 -7.41 21.42
CA CYS A 230 -6.40 -6.33 21.45
C CYS A 230 -6.20 -5.44 22.68
N HIS A 231 -5.69 -4.22 22.47
CA HIS A 231 -5.65 -3.21 23.52
C HIS A 231 -6.99 -2.48 23.62
N MET A 232 -7.72 -2.73 24.70
CA MET A 232 -9.02 -2.13 24.95
C MET A 232 -8.92 -1.13 26.10
N LEU A 233 -9.34 0.11 25.85
CA LEU A 233 -9.49 1.14 26.89
C LEU A 233 -10.98 1.40 27.06
N LEU A 234 -11.49 1.08 28.26
CA LEU A 234 -12.90 1.30 28.59
C LEU A 234 -13.05 1.88 30.01
N PRO A 235 -14.11 2.68 30.24
CA PRO A 235 -14.43 3.20 31.58
C PRO A 235 -14.57 2.08 32.60
N THR A 236 -14.11 2.32 33.83
CA THR A 236 -14.14 1.31 34.91
C THR A 236 -15.55 0.79 35.22
N SER A 237 -16.60 1.56 34.93
CA SER A 237 -17.99 1.17 35.12
C SER A 237 -18.48 0.05 34.19
N LEU A 238 -17.77 -0.22 33.09
CA LEU A 238 -18.12 -1.24 32.10
C LEU A 238 -17.35 -2.56 32.30
N PHE A 239 -16.33 -2.57 33.17
CA PHE A 239 -15.63 -3.79 33.60
C PHE A 239 -16.41 -4.40 34.77
N ARG A 240 -17.33 -5.34 34.50
CA ARG A 240 -17.94 -6.20 35.51
C ARG A 240 -17.62 -7.65 35.22
#